data_AF-A0A1H9TVF0-F1
#
_entry.id   AF-A0A1H9TVF0-F1
#
_cell.length_a   1.000
_cell.length_b   1.000
_cell.length_c   1.000
_cell.angle_alpha   90.00
_cell.angle_beta   90.00
_cell.angle_gamma   90.00
#
_symmetry.space_group_name_H-M   'P 1'
#
loop_
_entity.id
_entity.type
_entity.pdbx_description
1 polymer ?
#
loop_
_entity_poly.entity_id
_entity_poly.type
_entity_poly.pdbx_seq_one_letter_code
_entity_poly.pdbx_strand_id
1 'polypeptide(L)'
;MHASKLVSLSAAATAAGLAGWMGIMRFLPQYSGVRAEHVNRWLLLDTVEFTTLVGFASTAHRRPHHSRAWAMSAAVLIGADAVVDVMTSRQGRERRQASLMAGFIEIPSSLGLGAWALLKGRPGPER
;
A
#
# COMPACT_ATOMS: atom_id res chain seq x y z
N MET A 1 -11.83 -17.61 9.94
CA MET A 1 -12.57 -16.33 9.93
C MET A 1 -11.78 -15.14 10.51
N HIS A 2 -11.00 -15.32 11.58
CA HIS A 2 -10.25 -14.22 12.23
C HIS A 2 -9.17 -13.57 11.35
N ALA A 3 -8.41 -14.35 10.59
CA ALA A 3 -7.34 -13.82 9.72
C ALA A 3 -7.86 -12.82 8.66
N SER A 4 -9.00 -13.09 8.03
CA SER A 4 -9.58 -12.17 7.02
C SER A 4 -10.07 -10.85 7.63
N LYS A 5 -10.53 -10.85 8.88
CA LYS A 5 -10.92 -9.62 9.60
C LYS A 5 -9.70 -8.78 9.96
N LEU A 6 -8.63 -9.41 10.44
CA LEU A 6 -7.37 -8.74 10.74
C LEU A 6 -6.77 -8.09 9.49
N VAL A 7 -6.71 -8.83 8.38
CA VAL A 7 -6.19 -8.32 7.11
C VAL A 7 -7.04 -7.17 6.54
N SER A 8 -8.37 -7.27 6.65
CA SER A 8 -9.28 -6.18 6.29
C SER A 8 -9.07 -4.93 7.16
N LEU A 9 -8.90 -5.11 8.47
CA LEU A 9 -8.63 -4.01 9.41
C LEU A 9 -7.26 -3.36 9.13
N SER A 10 -6.23 -4.16 8.88
CA SER A 10 -4.91 -3.67 8.51
C SER A 10 -4.97 -2.86 7.23
N ALA A 11 -5.64 -3.36 6.19
CA ALA A 11 -5.82 -2.63 4.93
C ALA A 11 -6.58 -1.30 5.13
N ALA A 12 -7.61 -1.29 5.99
CA ALA A 12 -8.34 -0.06 6.32
C ALA A 12 -7.46 0.94 7.10
N ALA A 13 -6.65 0.46 8.04
CA ALA A 13 -5.72 1.30 8.80
C ALA A 13 -4.63 1.91 7.88
N THR A 14 -4.06 1.12 6.97
CA THR A 14 -3.11 1.60 5.97
C THR A 14 -3.76 2.63 5.04
N ALA A 15 -4.99 2.37 4.56
CA ALA A 15 -5.73 3.33 3.74
C ALA A 15 -5.98 4.66 4.49
N ALA A 16 -6.31 4.60 5.78
CA ALA A 16 -6.49 5.81 6.59
C ALA A 16 -5.18 6.60 6.77
N GLY A 17 -4.06 5.89 7.01
CA GLY A 17 -2.73 6.50 7.06
C GLY A 17 -2.35 7.20 5.75
N LEU A 18 -2.56 6.52 4.62
CA LEU A 18 -2.30 7.05 3.29
C LEU A 18 -3.18 8.27 2.99
N ALA A 19 -4.47 8.24 3.35
CA ALA A 19 -5.34 9.41 3.21
C ALA A 19 -4.85 10.61 4.04
N GLY A 20 -4.31 10.36 5.23
CA GLY A 20 -3.65 11.38 6.05
C GLY A 20 -2.42 11.97 5.36
N TRP A 21 -1.57 11.12 4.78
CA TRP A 21 -0.40 11.54 4.01
C TRP A 21 -0.77 12.37 2.78
N MET A 22 -1.75 11.91 1.99
CA MET A 22 -2.30 12.67 0.86
C MET A 22 -2.82 14.05 1.30
N GLY A 23 -3.45 14.13 2.48
CA GLY A 23 -3.85 15.40 3.09
C GLY A 23 -2.66 16.32 3.39
N ILE A 24 -1.59 15.78 3.98
CA ILE A 24 -0.34 16.53 4.22
C ILE A 24 0.25 17.00 2.89
N MET A 25 0.35 16.15 1.88
CA MET A 25 0.86 16.52 0.55
C MET A 25 0.03 17.64 -0.10
N ARG A 26 -1.29 17.59 0.05
CA ARG A 26 -2.21 18.55 -0.56
C ARG A 26 -2.23 19.90 0.14
N PHE A 27 -2.26 19.90 1.48
CA PHE A 27 -2.51 21.11 2.28
C PHE A 27 -1.25 21.65 2.96
N LEU A 28 -0.24 20.82 3.19
CA LEU A 28 1.00 21.17 3.86
C LEU A 28 2.25 20.64 3.10
N PRO A 29 2.41 20.97 1.80
CA PRO A 29 3.47 20.42 0.95
C PRO A 29 4.89 20.70 1.46
N GLN A 30 5.09 21.72 2.29
CA GLN A 30 6.36 21.99 2.95
C GLN A 30 6.83 20.85 3.89
N TYR A 31 5.91 20.02 4.38
CA TYR A 31 6.22 18.88 5.26
C TYR A 31 6.28 17.54 4.53
N SER A 32 5.85 17.47 3.26
CA SER A 32 5.85 16.21 2.51
C SER A 32 7.23 15.83 1.96
N GLY A 33 8.16 16.80 1.86
CA GLY A 33 9.46 16.59 1.21
C GLY A 33 9.37 16.44 -0.31
N VAL A 34 8.17 16.50 -0.89
CA VAL A 34 7.93 16.38 -2.33
C VAL A 34 8.00 17.76 -2.98
N ARG A 35 8.76 17.88 -4.07
CA ARG A 35 8.80 19.12 -4.88
C ARG A 35 7.40 19.46 -5.38
N ALA A 36 7.01 20.74 -5.27
CA ALA A 36 5.68 21.22 -5.66
C ALA A 36 5.24 20.78 -7.06
N GLU A 37 6.16 20.78 -8.02
CA GLU A 37 5.96 20.33 -9.41
C GLU A 37 5.57 18.84 -9.55
N HIS A 38 5.91 18.01 -8.56
CA HIS A 38 5.63 16.57 -8.55
C HIS A 38 4.44 16.19 -7.66
N VAL A 39 3.91 17.10 -6.84
CA VAL A 39 2.85 16.79 -5.85
C VAL A 39 1.62 16.16 -6.52
N ASN A 40 1.15 16.69 -7.64
CA ASN A 40 -0.02 16.14 -8.33
C ASN A 40 0.23 14.73 -8.89
N ARG A 41 1.46 14.43 -9.32
CA ARG A 41 1.81 13.11 -9.85
C ARG A 41 1.79 12.06 -8.73
N TRP A 42 2.39 12.39 -7.59
CA TRP A 42 2.40 11.53 -6.41
C TRP A 42 0.99 11.34 -5.82
N LEU A 43 0.20 12.41 -5.69
CA LEU A 43 -1.19 12.31 -5.26
C LEU A 43 -2.03 11.38 -6.15
N LEU A 44 -1.75 11.32 -7.45
CA LEU A 44 -2.44 10.42 -8.36
C LEU A 44 -2.06 8.95 -8.11
N LEU A 45 -0.78 8.66 -7.86
CA LEU A 45 -0.32 7.33 -7.46
C LEU A 45 -0.93 6.92 -6.12
N ASP A 46 -0.84 7.77 -5.10
CA ASP A 46 -1.44 7.54 -3.77
C ASP A 46 -2.95 7.30 -3.86
N THR A 47 -3.65 7.99 -4.75
CA THR A 47 -5.10 7.78 -4.96
C THR A 47 -5.39 6.37 -5.50
N VAL A 48 -4.55 5.87 -6.41
CA VAL A 48 -4.67 4.50 -6.95
C VAL A 48 -4.39 3.49 -5.84
N GLU A 49 -3.37 3.71 -5.03
CA GLU A 49 -3.04 2.86 -3.88
C GLU A 49 -4.16 2.84 -2.84
N PHE A 50 -4.65 4.01 -2.47
CA PHE A 50 -5.76 4.19 -1.54
C PHE A 50 -7.00 3.44 -2.02
N THR A 51 -7.38 3.64 -3.28
CA THR A 51 -8.54 2.96 -3.87
C THR A 51 -8.37 1.44 -3.85
N THR A 52 -7.15 0.97 -4.11
CA THR A 52 -6.82 -0.47 -4.08
C THR A 52 -6.90 -1.05 -2.67
N LEU A 53 -6.41 -0.33 -1.66
CA LEU A 53 -6.49 -0.72 -0.25
C LEU A 53 -7.94 -0.70 0.27
N VAL A 54 -8.75 0.30 -0.09
CA VAL A 54 -10.17 0.36 0.27
C VAL A 54 -10.96 -0.76 -0.43
N GLY A 55 -10.68 -1.00 -1.72
CA GLY A 55 -11.24 -2.13 -2.47
C GLY A 55 -10.89 -3.46 -1.81
N PHE A 56 -9.65 -3.62 -1.36
CA PHE A 56 -9.23 -4.80 -0.62
C PHE A 56 -9.92 -4.93 0.73
N ALA A 57 -9.93 -3.88 1.56
CA ALA A 57 -10.54 -3.87 2.89
C ALA A 57 -12.04 -4.22 2.82
N SER A 58 -12.76 -3.66 1.85
CA SER A 58 -14.20 -3.87 1.65
C SER A 58 -14.55 -5.26 1.10
N THR A 59 -13.67 -5.86 0.29
CA THR A 59 -13.91 -7.17 -0.35
C THR A 59 -13.33 -8.35 0.42
N ALA A 60 -12.30 -8.14 1.25
CA ALA A 60 -11.57 -9.20 1.97
C ALA A 60 -12.47 -10.09 2.85
N HIS A 61 -13.55 -9.54 3.41
CA HIS A 61 -14.48 -10.30 4.25
C HIS A 61 -15.64 -10.94 3.47
N ARG A 62 -16.10 -10.32 2.38
CA ARG A 62 -17.34 -10.70 1.67
C ARG A 62 -17.11 -11.55 0.42
N ARG A 63 -16.00 -11.37 -0.30
CA ARG A 63 -15.69 -12.07 -1.56
C ARG A 63 -14.21 -12.45 -1.65
N PRO A 64 -13.77 -13.54 -0.99
CA PRO A 64 -12.37 -13.95 -0.90
C PRO A 64 -11.66 -14.13 -2.24
N HIS A 65 -12.40 -14.53 -3.29
CA HIS A 65 -11.83 -14.68 -4.63
C HIS A 65 -11.58 -13.34 -5.33
N HIS A 66 -12.47 -12.35 -5.17
CA HIS A 66 -12.29 -11.02 -5.76
C HIS A 66 -11.23 -10.19 -5.00
N SER A 67 -11.12 -10.40 -3.69
CA SER A 67 -10.10 -9.73 -2.87
C SER A 67 -8.67 -10.18 -3.18
N ARG A 68 -8.48 -11.30 -3.89
CA ARG A 68 -7.16 -11.74 -4.37
C ARG A 68 -6.58 -10.76 -5.40
N ALA A 69 -7.39 -10.31 -6.37
CA ALA A 69 -6.94 -9.35 -7.37
C ALA A 69 -6.54 -8.03 -6.69
N TRP A 70 -7.39 -7.54 -5.78
CA TRP A 70 -7.09 -6.35 -4.97
C TRP A 70 -5.82 -6.49 -4.13
N ALA A 71 -5.61 -7.63 -3.47
CA ALA A 71 -4.41 -7.89 -2.68
C ALA A 71 -3.14 -7.93 -3.54
N MET A 72 -3.19 -8.58 -4.71
CA MET A 72 -2.05 -8.61 -5.64
C MET A 72 -1.74 -7.22 -6.20
N SER A 73 -2.77 -6.46 -6.59
CA SER A 73 -2.61 -5.09 -7.05
C SER A 73 -1.99 -4.21 -5.96
N ALA A 74 -2.48 -4.30 -4.71
CA ALA A 74 -1.92 -3.56 -3.59
C ALA A 74 -0.47 -3.96 -3.31
N ALA A 75 -0.15 -5.26 -3.38
CA ALA A 75 1.22 -5.75 -3.20
C ALA A 75 2.17 -5.17 -4.26
N VAL A 76 1.77 -5.17 -5.53
CA VAL A 76 2.59 -4.62 -6.62
C VAL A 76 2.75 -3.11 -6.48
N LEU A 77 1.66 -2.38 -6.19
CA LEU A 77 1.70 -0.93 -6.03
C LEU A 77 2.64 -0.52 -4.90
N ILE A 78 2.40 -1.01 -3.68
CA ILE A 78 3.23 -0.71 -2.49
C ILE A 78 4.70 -1.10 -2.73
N GLY A 79 4.93 -2.26 -3.36
CA GLY A 79 6.29 -2.71 -3.65
C GLY A 79 7.00 -1.84 -4.70
N ALA A 80 6.29 -1.41 -5.73
CA ALA A 80 6.83 -0.52 -6.75
C ALA A 80 7.08 0.88 -6.20
N ASP A 81 6.17 1.40 -5.38
CA ASP A 81 6.27 2.69 -4.72
C ASP A 81 7.52 2.76 -3.83
N ALA A 82 7.71 1.77 -2.96
CA ALA A 82 8.90 1.64 -2.12
C ALA A 82 10.21 1.67 -2.91
N VAL A 83 10.24 1.02 -4.07
CA VAL A 83 11.40 1.01 -4.96
C VAL A 83 11.62 2.39 -5.58
N VAL A 84 10.56 3.01 -6.09
CA VAL A 84 10.63 4.35 -6.72
C VAL A 84 11.04 5.40 -5.69
N ASP A 85 10.53 5.36 -4.46
CA ASP A 85 10.89 6.26 -3.38
C ASP A 85 12.37 6.16 -3.02
N VAL A 86 12.89 4.94 -2.82
CA VAL A 86 14.32 4.75 -2.54
C VAL A 86 15.20 5.16 -3.72
N MET A 87 14.76 4.93 -4.97
CA MET A 87 15.54 5.28 -6.17
C MET A 87 15.54 6.78 -6.47
N THR A 88 14.44 7.48 -6.17
CA THR A 88 14.28 8.90 -6.50
C THR A 88 14.63 9.84 -5.36
N SER A 89 14.74 9.32 -4.13
CA SER A 89 15.17 10.08 -2.95
C SER A 89 16.61 10.62 -3.06
N ARG A 90 16.82 11.85 -2.58
CA ARG A 90 18.15 12.47 -2.53
C ARG A 90 19.02 11.82 -1.45
N GLN A 91 20.33 11.85 -1.67
CA GLN A 91 21.31 11.33 -0.71
C GLN A 91 21.20 12.00 0.68
N GLY A 92 21.67 11.30 1.71
CA GLY A 92 21.65 11.79 3.08
C GLY A 92 20.39 11.37 3.83
N ARG A 93 19.74 12.32 4.52
CA ARG A 93 18.63 12.04 5.44
C ARG A 93 17.37 11.52 4.74
N GLU A 94 17.08 12.05 3.56
CA GLU A 94 15.90 11.71 2.75
C GLU A 94 15.95 10.23 2.31
N ARG A 95 17.03 9.81 1.65
CA ARG A 95 17.21 8.40 1.26
C ARG A 95 17.25 7.44 2.44
N ARG A 96 17.82 7.83 3.58
CA ARG A 96 17.78 7.00 4.80
C ARG A 96 16.34 6.80 5.28
N GLN A 97 15.50 7.83 5.26
CA GLN A 97 14.09 7.71 5.63
C GLN A 97 13.32 6.84 4.64
N ALA A 98 13.50 7.05 3.34
CA ALA A 98 12.89 6.22 2.29
C ALA A 98 13.29 4.74 2.45
N SER A 99 14.58 4.44 2.66
CA SER A 99 15.05 3.07 2.90
C SER A 99 14.48 2.43 4.17
N LEU A 100 14.32 3.20 5.25
CA LEU A 100 13.69 2.71 6.48
C LEU A 100 12.20 2.42 6.26
N MET A 101 11.48 3.31 5.58
CA MET A 101 10.06 3.13 5.27
C MET A 101 9.84 1.91 4.36
N ALA A 102 10.61 1.82 3.28
CA ALA A 102 10.62 0.68 2.37
C ALA A 102 10.93 -0.63 3.10
N GLY A 103 12.00 -0.66 3.91
CA GLY A 103 12.45 -1.87 4.57
C GLY A 103 11.54 -2.36 5.71
N PHE A 104 10.97 -1.44 6.49
CA PHE A 104 10.19 -1.81 7.69
C PHE A 104 8.69 -1.84 7.48
N ILE A 105 8.16 -1.12 6.49
CA ILE A 105 6.71 -0.96 6.31
C ILE A 105 6.28 -1.50 4.95
N GLU A 106 6.81 -0.97 3.86
CA GLU A 106 6.24 -1.21 2.53
C GLU A 106 6.57 -2.59 1.97
N ILE A 107 7.85 -2.99 1.98
CA ILE A 107 8.26 -4.32 1.51
C ILE A 107 7.60 -5.43 2.34
N PRO A 108 7.62 -5.39 3.69
CA PRO A 108 6.88 -6.39 4.48
C PRO A 108 5.38 -6.42 4.18
N SER A 109 4.75 -5.25 3.97
CA SER A 109 3.33 -5.17 3.64
C SER A 109 3.02 -5.75 2.26
N SER A 110 3.83 -5.42 1.26
CA SER A 110 3.74 -5.96 -0.10
C SER A 110 3.87 -7.49 -0.10
N LEU A 111 4.89 -8.02 0.58
CA LEU A 111 5.09 -9.46 0.72
C LEU A 111 3.93 -10.13 1.45
N GLY A 112 3.43 -9.53 2.53
CA GLY A 112 2.30 -10.05 3.29
C GLY A 112 1.01 -10.14 2.47
N LEU A 113 0.71 -9.09 1.71
CA LEU A 113 -0.44 -9.04 0.80
C LEU A 113 -0.31 -10.04 -0.35
N GLY A 114 0.86 -10.12 -0.98
CA GLY A 114 1.16 -11.07 -2.04
C GLY A 114 1.06 -12.52 -1.55
N ALA A 115 1.68 -12.83 -0.41
CA ALA A 115 1.61 -14.15 0.21
C ALA A 115 0.16 -14.53 0.57
N TRP A 116 -0.61 -13.60 1.17
CA TRP A 116 -2.01 -13.82 1.47
C TRP A 116 -2.83 -14.13 0.21
N ALA A 117 -2.62 -13.36 -0.86
CA ALA A 117 -3.32 -13.52 -2.13
C ALA A 117 -3.00 -14.87 -2.79
N LEU A 118 -1.74 -15.31 -2.73
CA LEU A 118 -1.31 -16.60 -3.25
C LEU A 118 -1.85 -17.77 -2.42
N LEU A 119 -1.81 -17.65 -1.08
CA LEU A 119 -2.30 -18.69 -0.16
C LEU A 119 -3.83 -18.86 -0.22
N LYS A 120 -4.58 -17.76 -0.35
CA LYS A 120 -6.05 -17.80 -0.55
C LYS A 120 -6.46 -18.19 -1.97
N GLY A 121 -5.53 -18.15 -2.91
CA GLY A 121 -5.73 -18.54 -4.30
C GLY A 121 -5.50 -20.03 -4.59
N ARG A 122 -5.01 -20.82 -3.63
CA ARG A 122 -4.93 -22.28 -3.79
C ARG A 122 -6.35 -22.85 -3.77
N PRO A 123 -6.81 -23.54 -4.84
CA PRO A 123 -8.02 -24.33 -4.73
C PRO A 123 -7.82 -25.31 -3.56
N GLY A 124 -8.82 -25.41 -2.68
CA GLY A 124 -8.82 -26.50 -1.72
C GLY A 124 -8.74 -27.83 -2.49
N PRO A 125 -8.14 -28.89 -1.92
CA PRO A 125 -8.32 -30.21 -2.50
C PRO A 125 -9.83 -30.44 -2.58
N GLU A 126 -10.29 -30.74 -3.79
CA GLU A 126 -11.70 -30.93 -4.15
C GLU A 126 -12.49 -31.60 -3.02
N ARG A 127 -13.60 -30.97 -2.62
CA ARG A 127 -14.73 -31.62 -1.97
C ARG A 127 -16.02 -31.00 -2.46
#